data_AF-A0A8S3BUG4-F1
#
_entry.id   AF-A0A8S3BUG4-F1
#
_cell.length_a   1.000
_cell.length_b   1.000
_cell.length_c   1.000
_cell.angle_alpha   90.00
_cell.angle_beta   90.00
_cell.angle_gamma   90.00
#
_symmetry.space_group_name_H-M   'P 1'
#
loop_
_entity.id
_entity.type
_entity.pdbx_description
1 polymer ?
#
loop_
_entity_poly.entity_id
_entity_poly.type
_entity_poly.pdbx_seq_one_letter_code
_entity_poly.pdbx_strand_id
1 'polypeptide(L)'
;MKNINLKLFRIRKDPELHPIIASLDCHDESTIQVAKDFGDKIKAIIELPDLGPIHVPEKFSHMAGYYKISRHYNYSINYVLNTLNYEAVIITEDDLELSPDFLDYFQALYPLLVYDKTLWCISAWNDNGIDKKIVRDSTLLHRTDFFPGLGWLLKKTIWNEIKANWPAGFWDDWMRLPEQRHDRACIRPEISRTAMSPDGKKGVSQGQHYDRYLRKIIKNNDPVDWKSIDISYLLKDQYDLAFQARIDACPIITLSDLDHLNSDMKCAQLRYSNQKEFVIIANTLEIMNDFK
;
A
#
# COMPACT_ATOMS: atom_id res chain seq x y z
N MET A 1 6.48 9.91 21.71
CA MET A 1 6.45 11.07 20.80
C MET A 1 5.61 10.65 19.62
N LYS A 2 4.43 11.25 19.41
CA LYS A 2 3.62 10.97 18.22
C LYS A 2 4.39 11.54 17.03
N ASN A 3 5.02 10.66 16.26
CA ASN A 3 5.84 11.08 15.13
C ASN A 3 4.92 11.35 13.94
N ILE A 4 4.66 12.63 13.63
CA ILE A 4 4.51 12.97 12.21
C ILE A 4 5.73 12.39 11.52
N ASN A 5 5.53 11.72 10.39
CA ASN A 5 6.57 10.96 9.69
C ASN A 5 7.73 11.88 9.25
N LEU A 6 8.61 12.18 10.21
CA LEU A 6 9.77 13.08 10.13
C LEU A 6 10.70 12.66 8.98
N LYS A 7 10.61 11.39 8.57
CA LYS A 7 11.37 10.82 7.47
C LYS A 7 10.96 11.38 6.12
N LEU A 8 9.69 11.76 5.91
CA LEU A 8 9.23 12.36 4.64
C LEU A 8 10.01 13.65 4.33
N PHE A 9 10.26 14.49 5.35
CA PHE A 9 11.07 15.70 5.19
C PHE A 9 12.55 15.44 4.96
N ARG A 10 13.07 14.27 5.36
CA ARG A 10 14.47 13.88 5.13
C ARG A 10 14.69 13.36 3.71
N ILE A 11 13.69 12.69 3.14
CA ILE A 11 13.79 12.08 1.80
C ILE A 11 13.25 12.98 0.69
N ARG A 12 12.49 14.03 1.02
CA ARG A 12 12.00 15.01 0.04
C ARG A 12 13.13 15.87 -0.51
N LYS A 13 13.41 15.72 -1.80
CA LYS A 13 14.42 16.50 -2.55
C LYS A 13 13.85 17.82 -3.09
N ASP A 14 12.60 17.79 -3.56
CA ASP A 14 11.96 18.93 -4.23
C ASP A 14 10.57 19.21 -3.59
N PRO A 15 10.42 20.33 -2.85
CA PRO A 15 9.15 20.73 -2.22
C PRO A 15 8.03 21.11 -3.20
N GLU A 16 8.36 21.56 -4.41
CA GLU A 16 7.37 21.95 -5.42
C GLU A 16 6.85 20.72 -6.17
N LEU A 17 7.73 19.75 -6.44
CA LEU A 17 7.33 18.48 -7.04
C LEU A 17 6.57 17.58 -6.06
N HIS A 18 6.97 17.60 -4.77
CA HIS A 18 6.37 16.77 -3.73
C HIS A 18 5.89 17.61 -2.53
N PRO A 19 4.85 18.44 -2.71
CA PRO A 19 4.30 19.22 -1.61
C PRO A 19 3.71 18.28 -0.54
N ILE A 20 4.05 18.54 0.72
CA ILE A 20 3.59 17.73 1.85
C ILE A 20 2.34 18.36 2.43
N ILE A 21 1.29 17.57 2.57
CA ILE A 21 0.02 17.99 3.16
C ILE A 21 -0.27 17.09 4.35
N ALA A 22 -0.43 17.67 5.53
CA ALA A 22 -0.78 16.93 6.74
C ALA A 22 -2.29 17.04 6.95
N SER A 23 -3.02 15.93 6.83
CA SER A 23 -4.42 15.90 7.24
C SER A 23 -4.58 15.24 8.60
N LEU A 24 -5.23 15.95 9.52
CA LEU A 24 -5.34 15.59 10.93
C LEU A 24 -6.81 15.39 11.30
N ASP A 25 -7.11 14.30 11.97
CA ASP A 25 -8.39 14.03 12.65
C ASP A 25 -8.16 13.96 14.18
N CYS A 26 -9.22 13.72 14.95
CA CYS A 26 -9.24 13.56 16.41
C CYS A 26 -8.99 14.83 17.22
N HIS A 27 -8.68 15.97 16.58
CA HIS A 27 -8.40 17.27 17.23
C HIS A 27 -7.38 17.18 18.38
N ASP A 28 -6.37 16.32 18.24
CA ASP A 28 -5.31 16.17 19.22
C ASP A 28 -4.34 17.35 19.14
N GLU A 29 -4.41 18.26 20.12
CA GLU A 29 -3.62 19.50 20.17
C GLU A 29 -2.11 19.24 20.05
N SER A 30 -1.61 18.15 20.66
CA SER A 30 -0.18 17.82 20.62
C SER A 30 0.27 17.46 19.21
N THR A 31 -0.55 16.73 18.46
CA THR A 31 -0.28 16.31 17.08
C THR A 31 -0.40 17.50 16.13
N ILE A 32 -1.40 18.36 16.34
CA ILE A 32 -1.56 19.61 15.61
C ILE A 32 -0.34 20.51 15.83
N GLN A 33 0.14 20.62 17.07
CA GLN A 33 1.32 21.43 17.37
C GLN A 33 2.57 20.88 16.67
N VAL A 34 2.78 19.56 16.69
CA VAL A 34 3.89 18.93 15.96
C VAL A 34 3.81 19.25 14.46
N ALA A 35 2.61 19.28 13.85
CA ALA A 35 2.46 19.69 12.45
C ALA A 35 2.83 21.16 12.23
N LYS A 36 2.35 22.04 13.10
CA LYS A 36 2.65 23.49 13.06
C LYS A 36 4.14 23.78 13.22
N ASP A 37 4.85 23.00 14.03
CA ASP A 37 6.30 23.16 14.27
C ASP A 37 7.15 22.91 13.02
N PHE A 38 6.62 22.23 11.99
CA PHE A 38 7.30 22.10 10.69
C PHE A 38 7.23 23.35 9.82
N GLY A 39 6.34 24.30 10.15
CA GLY A 39 6.15 25.55 9.41
C GLY A 39 6.00 25.33 7.90
N ASP A 40 6.74 26.12 7.12
CA ASP A 40 6.67 26.15 5.65
C ASP A 40 7.10 24.83 4.98
N LYS A 41 7.64 23.86 5.73
CA LYS A 41 7.94 22.53 5.17
C LYS A 41 6.65 21.78 4.81
N ILE A 42 5.54 22.04 5.52
CA ILE A 42 4.21 21.52 5.21
C ILE A 42 3.46 22.58 4.40
N LYS A 43 3.01 22.21 3.20
CA LYS A 43 2.29 23.11 2.29
C LYS A 43 0.91 23.47 2.83
N ALA A 44 0.23 22.51 3.44
CA ALA A 44 -1.09 22.70 4.04
C ALA A 44 -1.30 21.75 5.23
N ILE A 45 -1.93 22.26 6.27
CA ILE A 45 -2.47 21.47 7.38
C ILE A 45 -3.99 21.48 7.23
N ILE A 46 -4.58 20.29 7.13
CA ILE A 46 -6.01 20.10 6.95
C ILE A 46 -6.55 19.43 8.20
N GLU A 47 -7.24 20.18 9.05
CA GLU A 47 -8.00 19.61 10.16
C GLU A 47 -9.37 19.15 9.65
N LEU A 48 -9.77 17.92 9.97
CA LEU A 48 -11.13 17.44 9.66
C LEU A 48 -12.14 18.35 10.38
N PRO A 49 -13.07 19.02 9.68
CA PRO A 49 -14.07 19.84 10.34
C PRO A 49 -15.04 18.97 11.16
N ASP A 50 -15.76 19.60 12.08
CA ASP A 50 -16.88 18.94 12.75
C ASP A 50 -17.99 18.68 11.74
N LEU A 51 -18.09 17.43 11.29
CA LEU A 51 -19.12 16.92 10.39
C LEU A 51 -20.27 16.27 11.15
N GLY A 52 -20.35 16.47 12.47
CA GLY A 52 -21.33 15.86 13.35
C GLY A 52 -21.03 14.40 13.71
N PRO A 53 -21.96 13.75 14.43
CA PRO A 53 -21.79 12.38 14.88
C PRO A 53 -21.75 11.41 13.69
N ILE A 54 -20.82 10.46 13.73
CA ILE A 54 -20.76 9.41 12.73
C ILE A 54 -21.77 8.33 13.08
N HIS A 55 -22.65 8.01 12.13
CA HIS A 55 -23.60 6.91 12.31
C HIS A 55 -22.85 5.58 12.21
N VAL A 56 -22.86 4.83 13.31
CA VAL A 56 -22.30 3.48 13.38
C VAL A 56 -23.44 2.55 13.77
N PRO A 57 -23.75 1.51 12.97
CA PRO A 57 -24.74 0.52 13.36
C PRO A 57 -24.39 -0.09 14.72
N GLU A 58 -25.39 -0.35 15.58
CA GLU A 58 -25.19 -0.80 16.96
C GLU A 58 -24.27 -2.03 17.05
N LYS A 59 -24.45 -2.99 16.12
CA LYS A 59 -23.61 -4.19 15.97
C LYS A 59 -22.12 -3.91 15.73
N PHE A 60 -21.78 -2.72 15.23
CA PHE A 60 -20.42 -2.26 14.93
C PHE A 60 -19.96 -1.13 15.86
N SER A 61 -20.66 -0.86 16.97
CA SER A 61 -20.27 0.19 17.94
C SER A 61 -18.81 0.09 18.38
N HIS A 62 -18.31 -1.12 18.64
CA HIS A 62 -16.91 -1.39 18.99
C HIS A 62 -15.90 -1.13 17.85
N MET A 63 -16.38 -0.96 16.62
CA MET A 63 -15.61 -0.68 15.40
C MET A 63 -15.76 0.76 14.91
N ALA A 64 -16.26 1.68 15.74
CA ALA A 64 -16.48 3.08 15.38
C ALA A 64 -15.21 3.79 14.84
N GLY A 65 -14.01 3.34 15.24
CA GLY A 65 -12.74 3.86 14.71
C GLY A 65 -12.61 3.68 13.19
N TYR A 66 -13.04 2.55 12.64
CA TYR A 66 -12.98 2.30 11.19
C TYR A 66 -13.89 3.24 10.38
N TYR A 67 -15.01 3.65 11.00
CA TYR A 67 -15.91 4.62 10.39
C TYR A 67 -15.28 6.03 10.38
N LYS A 68 -14.64 6.42 11.48
CA LYS A 68 -13.91 7.69 11.57
C LYS A 68 -12.77 7.77 10.54
N ILE A 69 -11.98 6.70 10.43
CA ILE A 69 -10.92 6.58 9.42
C ILE A 69 -11.49 6.76 8.01
N SER A 70 -12.57 6.05 7.66
CA SER A 70 -13.17 6.17 6.34
C SER A 70 -13.62 7.60 6.01
N ARG A 71 -14.25 8.27 6.98
CA ARG A 71 -14.65 9.69 6.84
C ARG A 71 -13.44 10.60 6.65
N HIS A 72 -12.37 10.40 7.42
CA HIS A 72 -11.16 11.19 7.32
C HIS A 72 -10.47 11.02 5.96
N TYR A 73 -10.32 9.78 5.49
CA TYR A 73 -9.82 9.49 4.14
C TYR A 73 -10.64 10.18 3.05
N ASN A 74 -11.98 10.10 3.13
CA ASN A 74 -12.87 10.73 2.15
C ASN A 74 -12.61 12.23 2.03
N TYR A 75 -12.61 12.92 3.17
CA TYR A 75 -12.41 14.37 3.22
C TYR A 75 -11.01 14.75 2.72
N SER A 76 -9.98 14.05 3.18
CA SER A 76 -8.58 14.36 2.90
C SER A 76 -8.26 14.20 1.42
N ILE A 77 -8.62 13.05 0.84
CA ILE A 77 -8.35 12.77 -0.58
C ILE A 77 -9.13 13.75 -1.46
N ASN A 78 -10.40 14.03 -1.12
CA ASN A 78 -11.19 15.00 -1.87
C ASN A 78 -10.60 16.39 -1.81
N TYR A 79 -10.13 16.83 -0.64
CA TYR A 79 -9.50 18.14 -0.50
C TYR A 79 -8.23 18.23 -1.36
N VAL A 80 -7.35 17.24 -1.33
CA VAL A 80 -6.10 17.27 -2.12
C VAL A 80 -6.39 17.24 -3.62
N LEU A 81 -7.22 16.31 -4.09
CA LEU A 81 -7.40 16.08 -5.52
C LEU A 81 -8.40 17.07 -6.16
N ASN A 82 -9.45 17.47 -5.45
CA ASN A 82 -10.49 18.35 -6.01
C ASN A 82 -10.40 19.80 -5.54
N THR A 83 -10.08 20.06 -4.26
CA THR A 83 -9.97 21.45 -3.75
C THR A 83 -8.63 22.08 -4.12
N LEU A 84 -7.51 21.41 -3.83
CA LEU A 84 -6.17 21.87 -4.21
C LEU A 84 -5.84 21.56 -5.68
N ASN A 85 -6.69 20.78 -6.35
CA ASN A 85 -6.60 20.47 -7.77
C ASN A 85 -5.30 19.76 -8.20
N TYR A 86 -4.76 18.87 -7.36
CA TYR A 86 -3.65 17.99 -7.77
C TYR A 86 -4.14 16.82 -8.64
N GLU A 87 -3.30 16.37 -9.56
CA GLU A 87 -3.61 15.25 -10.47
C GLU A 87 -3.50 13.87 -9.81
N ALA A 88 -2.66 13.75 -8.78
CA ALA A 88 -2.46 12.54 -8.02
C ALA A 88 -2.00 12.84 -6.60
N VAL A 89 -2.13 11.87 -5.71
CA VAL A 89 -1.73 11.96 -4.30
C VAL A 89 -1.06 10.66 -3.84
N ILE A 90 0.09 10.78 -3.17
CA ILE A 90 0.71 9.68 -2.42
C ILE A 90 0.18 9.76 -0.99
N ILE A 91 -0.42 8.68 -0.52
CA ILE A 91 -1.05 8.57 0.80
C ILE A 91 -0.16 7.70 1.68
N THR A 92 0.23 8.24 2.84
CA THR A 92 0.97 7.52 3.89
C THR A 92 0.27 7.74 5.22
N GLU A 93 0.20 6.70 6.04
CA GLU A 93 -0.23 6.79 7.42
C GLU A 93 0.95 7.26 8.31
N ASP A 94 0.64 7.71 9.52
CA ASP A 94 1.60 8.29 10.46
C ASP A 94 2.52 7.25 11.11
N ASP A 95 2.10 5.97 11.11
CA ASP A 95 2.84 4.85 11.68
C ASP A 95 3.71 4.08 10.66
N LEU A 96 3.90 4.59 9.44
CA LEU A 96 4.76 3.97 8.43
C LEU A 96 6.20 4.49 8.49
N GLU A 97 7.17 3.59 8.41
CA GLU A 97 8.54 3.95 8.08
C GLU A 97 8.75 3.99 6.57
N LEU A 98 9.41 5.04 6.05
CA LEU A 98 9.63 5.22 4.61
C LEU A 98 11.05 4.82 4.18
N SER A 99 11.16 4.26 2.97
CA SER A 99 12.43 3.94 2.32
C SER A 99 13.11 5.22 1.80
N PRO A 100 14.46 5.26 1.72
CA PRO A 100 15.17 6.40 1.15
C PRO A 100 14.75 6.75 -0.29
N ASP A 101 14.33 5.76 -1.09
CA ASP A 101 13.88 5.94 -2.48
C ASP A 101 12.35 6.06 -2.61
N PHE A 102 11.60 6.22 -1.51
CA PHE A 102 10.13 6.18 -1.54
C PHE A 102 9.50 7.19 -2.53
N LEU A 103 9.99 8.44 -2.57
CA LEU A 103 9.46 9.44 -3.51
C LEU A 103 9.96 9.19 -4.94
N ASP A 104 11.23 8.80 -5.11
CA ASP A 104 11.80 8.47 -6.42
C ASP A 104 11.05 7.28 -7.07
N TYR A 105 10.66 6.29 -6.25
CA TYR A 105 9.84 5.14 -6.64
C TYR A 105 8.50 5.56 -7.26
N PHE A 106 7.73 6.41 -6.57
CA PHE A 106 6.46 6.88 -7.11
C PHE A 106 6.64 7.79 -8.33
N GLN A 107 7.64 8.66 -8.31
CA GLN A 107 7.93 9.54 -9.43
C GLN A 107 8.25 8.74 -10.71
N ALA A 108 9.05 7.69 -10.60
CA ALA A 108 9.40 6.84 -11.73
C ALA A 108 8.23 6.03 -12.26
N LEU A 109 7.34 5.55 -11.38
CA LEU A 109 6.22 4.69 -11.76
C LEU A 109 4.95 5.46 -12.16
N TYR A 110 4.80 6.71 -11.76
CA TYR A 110 3.62 7.52 -12.08
C TYR A 110 3.28 7.55 -13.59
N PRO A 111 4.26 7.69 -14.53
CA PRO A 111 3.97 7.61 -15.97
C PRO A 111 3.27 6.30 -16.40
N LEU A 112 3.63 5.15 -15.81
CA LEU A 112 2.94 3.89 -16.09
C LEU A 112 1.48 3.95 -15.64
N LEU A 113 1.21 4.46 -14.44
CA LEU A 113 -0.16 4.60 -13.93
C LEU A 113 -0.99 5.58 -14.79
N VAL A 114 -0.36 6.58 -15.41
CA VAL A 114 -1.04 7.50 -16.35
C VAL A 114 -1.38 6.79 -17.66
N TYR A 115 -0.42 6.05 -18.22
CA TYR A 115 -0.51 5.41 -19.53
C TYR A 115 -1.39 4.16 -19.52
N ASP A 116 -1.11 3.20 -18.64
CA ASP A 116 -1.80 1.91 -18.56
C ASP A 116 -3.10 2.02 -17.75
N LYS A 117 -4.25 1.98 -18.44
CA LYS A 117 -5.58 2.09 -17.81
C LYS A 117 -5.99 0.83 -17.04
N THR A 118 -5.24 -0.25 -17.18
CA THR A 118 -5.44 -1.47 -16.39
C THR A 118 -4.77 -1.39 -15.03
N LEU A 119 -4.06 -0.29 -14.75
CA LEU A 119 -3.58 0.07 -13.42
C LEU A 119 -4.47 1.13 -12.77
N TRP A 120 -4.67 0.99 -11.46
CA TRP A 120 -5.42 1.98 -10.66
C TRP A 120 -4.68 2.52 -9.45
N CYS A 121 -3.60 1.86 -9.02
CA CYS A 121 -2.72 2.36 -7.97
C CYS A 121 -1.27 1.89 -8.14
N ILE A 122 -0.38 2.52 -7.39
CA ILE A 122 0.96 2.00 -7.09
C ILE A 122 1.03 1.91 -5.57
N SER A 123 1.45 0.79 -5.01
CA SER A 123 1.69 0.62 -3.58
C SER A 123 3.18 0.45 -3.32
N ALA A 124 3.62 0.93 -2.17
CA ALA A 124 4.95 0.72 -1.61
C ALA A 124 5.05 -0.60 -0.82
N TRP A 125 3.97 -1.36 -0.69
CA TRP A 125 3.88 -2.51 0.20
C TRP A 125 3.85 -3.84 -0.54
N ASN A 126 4.61 -4.81 -0.05
CA ASN A 126 4.48 -6.22 -0.38
C ASN A 126 3.91 -6.97 0.83
N ASP A 127 2.68 -7.48 0.71
CA ASP A 127 1.98 -8.24 1.75
C ASP A 127 2.76 -9.48 2.23
N ASN A 128 3.59 -10.05 1.35
CA ASN A 128 4.47 -11.18 1.66
C ASN A 128 5.96 -10.82 1.64
N GLY A 129 6.29 -9.52 1.83
CA GLY A 129 7.64 -8.96 1.87
C GLY A 129 8.48 -9.34 3.10
N ILE A 130 8.38 -10.59 3.56
CA ILE A 130 9.06 -11.10 4.75
C ILE A 130 10.51 -11.44 4.42
N ASP A 131 11.43 -11.11 5.34
CA ASP A 131 12.85 -11.48 5.19
C ASP A 131 13.04 -12.97 4.88
N LYS A 132 13.97 -13.29 3.97
CA LYS A 132 14.30 -14.64 3.50
C LYS A 132 13.17 -15.40 2.78
N LYS A 133 12.01 -14.77 2.57
CA LYS A 133 10.89 -15.30 1.77
C LYS A 133 10.67 -14.58 0.45
N ILE A 134 11.52 -13.60 0.16
CA ILE A 134 11.48 -12.81 -1.06
C ILE A 134 12.86 -12.77 -1.72
N VAL A 135 12.87 -12.48 -3.02
CA VAL A 135 14.11 -12.21 -3.76
C VAL A 135 14.70 -10.90 -3.24
N ARG A 136 16.00 -10.91 -2.93
CA ARG A 136 16.72 -9.71 -2.48
C ARG A 136 17.13 -8.82 -3.66
N ASP A 137 16.14 -8.37 -4.42
CA ASP A 137 16.30 -7.45 -5.55
C ASP A 137 15.37 -6.24 -5.34
N SER A 138 15.96 -5.08 -5.03
CA SER A 138 15.20 -3.85 -4.83
C SER A 138 14.60 -3.30 -6.13
N THR A 139 15.12 -3.68 -7.30
CA THR A 139 14.61 -3.21 -8.60
C THR A 139 13.40 -3.98 -9.09
N LEU A 140 13.17 -5.19 -8.56
CA LEU A 140 12.08 -6.06 -8.99
C LEU A 140 10.71 -5.52 -8.52
N LEU A 141 9.83 -5.34 -9.48
CA LEU A 141 8.43 -4.91 -9.31
C LEU A 141 7.46 -5.92 -9.93
N HIS A 142 6.23 -5.89 -9.45
CA HIS A 142 5.16 -6.80 -9.84
C HIS A 142 3.83 -6.07 -10.01
N ARG A 143 2.95 -6.66 -10.83
CA ARG A 143 1.51 -6.36 -10.80
C ARG A 143 0.82 -7.22 -9.73
N THR A 144 -0.19 -6.66 -9.07
CA THR A 144 -1.02 -7.36 -8.08
C THR A 144 -2.48 -6.96 -8.22
N ASP A 145 -3.39 -7.93 -8.13
CA ASP A 145 -4.83 -7.67 -8.09
C ASP A 145 -5.30 -7.27 -6.68
N PHE A 146 -4.57 -7.67 -5.65
CA PHE A 146 -4.86 -7.28 -4.27
C PHE A 146 -4.42 -5.83 -4.05
N PHE A 147 -5.34 -4.96 -3.61
CA PHE A 147 -5.02 -3.58 -3.22
C PHE A 147 -4.30 -3.57 -1.84
N PRO A 148 -3.00 -3.24 -1.79
CA PRO A 148 -2.24 -3.37 -0.54
C PRO A 148 -2.36 -2.14 0.38
N GLY A 149 -2.56 -0.94 -0.19
CA GLY A 149 -2.50 0.31 0.56
C GLY A 149 -1.09 0.62 1.07
N LEU A 150 -0.97 0.96 2.36
CA LEU A 150 0.28 1.09 3.14
C LEU A 150 1.41 1.87 2.43
N GLY A 151 1.11 3.10 2.03
CA GLY A 151 1.97 3.92 1.17
C GLY A 151 1.59 3.72 -0.28
N TRP A 152 0.67 4.53 -0.81
CA TRP A 152 0.10 4.27 -2.14
C TRP A 152 -0.25 5.54 -2.91
N LEU A 153 -0.16 5.47 -4.24
CA LEU A 153 -0.45 6.56 -5.16
C LEU A 153 -1.82 6.37 -5.80
N LEU A 154 -2.64 7.43 -5.75
CA LEU A 154 -3.98 7.49 -6.32
C LEU A 154 -4.10 8.67 -7.30
N LYS A 155 -4.69 8.44 -8.48
CA LYS A 155 -5.02 9.51 -9.43
C LYS A 155 -6.37 10.14 -9.13
N LYS A 156 -6.49 11.44 -9.44
CA LYS A 156 -7.75 12.20 -9.42
C LYS A 156 -8.87 11.54 -10.22
N THR A 157 -8.56 10.96 -11.38
CA THR A 157 -9.56 10.28 -12.22
C THR A 157 -10.19 9.09 -11.49
N ILE A 158 -9.38 8.28 -10.80
CA ILE A 158 -9.87 7.13 -10.03
C ILE A 158 -10.63 7.60 -8.79
N TRP A 159 -10.14 8.64 -8.09
CA TRP A 159 -10.88 9.23 -6.99
C TRP A 159 -12.27 9.70 -7.40
N ASN A 160 -12.38 10.40 -8.54
CA ASN A 160 -13.66 10.91 -9.02
C ASN A 160 -14.64 9.80 -9.45
N GLU A 161 -14.13 8.63 -9.83
CA GLU A 161 -14.93 7.43 -10.10
C GLU A 161 -15.55 6.87 -8.80
N ILE A 162 -14.77 6.79 -7.72
CA ILE A 162 -15.16 6.05 -6.51
C ILE A 162 -15.78 6.92 -5.41
N LYS A 163 -15.48 8.23 -5.37
CA LYS A 163 -15.84 9.11 -4.24
C LYS A 163 -17.35 9.21 -3.94
N ALA A 164 -18.19 9.05 -4.96
CA ALA A 164 -19.65 9.15 -4.81
C ALA A 164 -20.24 8.00 -3.98
N ASN A 165 -19.58 6.84 -4.01
CA ASN A 165 -20.02 5.63 -3.31
C ASN A 165 -19.09 5.26 -2.14
N TRP A 166 -18.29 6.22 -1.67
CA TRP A 166 -17.32 5.96 -0.60
C TRP A 166 -17.99 5.39 0.64
N PRO A 167 -17.43 4.33 1.25
CA PRO A 167 -18.12 3.57 2.28
C PRO A 167 -18.09 4.29 3.63
N ALA A 168 -19.06 3.98 4.49
CA ALA A 168 -19.12 4.55 5.83
C ALA A 168 -17.95 4.08 6.74
N GLY A 169 -17.40 2.88 6.50
CA GLY A 169 -16.28 2.27 7.23
C GLY A 169 -15.57 1.22 6.38
N PHE A 170 -14.43 0.70 6.85
CA PHE A 170 -13.66 -0.37 6.17
C PHE A 170 -13.31 -0.05 4.71
N TRP A 171 -12.77 1.15 4.49
CA TRP A 171 -12.57 1.71 3.15
C TRP A 171 -11.62 0.88 2.28
N ASP A 172 -10.60 0.28 2.88
CA ASP A 172 -9.58 -0.49 2.18
C ASP A 172 -10.12 -1.84 1.71
N ASP A 173 -10.88 -2.54 2.55
CA ASP A 173 -11.62 -3.75 2.17
C ASP A 173 -12.66 -3.45 1.09
N TRP A 174 -13.39 -2.34 1.21
CA TRP A 174 -14.32 -1.89 0.18
C TRP A 174 -13.61 -1.62 -1.16
N MET A 175 -12.42 -1.02 -1.14
CA MET A 175 -11.64 -0.83 -2.38
C MET A 175 -11.24 -2.17 -3.02
N ARG A 176 -11.05 -3.24 -2.25
CA ARG A 176 -10.69 -4.57 -2.79
C ARG A 176 -11.84 -5.22 -3.57
N LEU A 177 -13.08 -4.79 -3.34
CA LEU A 177 -14.26 -5.36 -3.98
C LEU A 177 -14.23 -5.20 -5.52
N PRO A 178 -14.73 -6.18 -6.29
CA PRO A 178 -14.76 -6.13 -7.75
C PRO A 178 -15.44 -4.86 -8.32
N GLU A 179 -16.48 -4.37 -7.66
CA GLU A 179 -17.27 -3.18 -8.05
C GLU A 179 -16.47 -1.88 -7.95
N GLN A 180 -15.34 -1.87 -7.25
CA GLN A 180 -14.43 -0.73 -7.17
C GLN A 180 -13.17 -1.02 -7.99
N ARG A 181 -12.61 -2.21 -7.84
CA ARG A 181 -11.36 -2.61 -8.50
C ARG A 181 -11.51 -2.63 -10.03
N HIS A 182 -12.65 -3.04 -10.56
CA HIS A 182 -12.93 -3.17 -12.00
C HIS A 182 -11.81 -3.93 -12.75
N ASP A 183 -11.34 -5.03 -12.17
CA ASP A 183 -10.24 -5.86 -12.70
C ASP A 183 -8.93 -5.12 -13.00
N ARG A 184 -8.71 -3.97 -12.35
CA ARG A 184 -7.45 -3.23 -12.41
C ARG A 184 -6.47 -3.76 -11.36
N ALA A 185 -5.19 -3.67 -11.69
CA ALA A 185 -4.09 -4.07 -10.82
C ALA A 185 -3.38 -2.85 -10.21
N CYS A 186 -2.63 -3.07 -9.15
CA CYS A 186 -1.63 -2.13 -8.67
C CYS A 186 -0.22 -2.61 -9.02
N ILE A 187 0.74 -1.69 -9.08
CA ILE A 187 2.15 -2.05 -9.00
C ILE A 187 2.55 -2.16 -7.53
N ARG A 188 3.29 -3.22 -7.20
CA ARG A 188 3.91 -3.42 -5.88
C ARG A 188 5.38 -3.83 -6.04
N PRO A 189 6.26 -3.52 -5.07
CA PRO A 189 7.66 -3.92 -5.15
C PRO A 189 7.90 -5.33 -4.61
N GLU A 190 9.06 -5.92 -4.92
CA GLU A 190 9.53 -7.12 -4.22
C GLU A 190 9.94 -6.81 -2.79
N ILE A 191 10.80 -5.81 -2.60
CA ILE A 191 11.14 -5.26 -1.29
C ILE A 191 10.30 -3.99 -1.05
N SER A 192 9.51 -3.97 0.02
CA SER A 192 8.63 -2.85 0.36
C SER A 192 9.39 -1.53 0.50
N ARG A 193 8.76 -0.43 0.10
CA ARG A 193 9.23 0.95 0.31
C ARG A 193 8.68 1.56 1.59
N THR A 194 7.82 0.82 2.27
CA THR A 194 7.28 1.10 3.60
C THR A 194 7.49 -0.09 4.52
N ALA A 195 7.60 0.16 5.83
CA ALA A 195 7.49 -0.84 6.88
C ALA A 195 6.59 -0.30 8.00
N MET A 196 5.96 -1.18 8.76
CA MET A 196 5.21 -0.75 9.93
C MET A 196 6.17 -0.33 11.05
N SER A 197 5.97 0.86 11.62
CA SER A 197 6.75 1.31 12.78
C SER A 197 6.32 0.60 14.06
N PRO A 198 7.13 0.63 15.13
CA PRO A 198 6.74 0.13 16.45
C PRO A 198 5.45 0.76 17.01
N ASP A 199 5.14 1.99 16.59
CA ASP A 199 3.95 2.71 17.04
C ASP A 199 2.67 2.12 16.41
N GLY A 200 2.75 1.53 15.21
CA GLY A 200 1.64 0.88 14.51
C GLY A 200 1.11 -0.38 15.22
N LYS A 201 1.75 -0.82 16.30
CA LYS A 201 1.18 -1.83 17.21
C LYS A 201 -0.05 -1.31 17.95
N LYS A 202 -0.11 0.00 18.23
CA LYS A 202 -1.19 0.66 18.96
C LYS A 202 -2.00 1.50 17.98
N GLY A 203 -3.12 0.96 17.50
CA GLY A 203 -4.02 1.65 16.60
C GLY A 203 -5.46 1.17 16.73
N VAL A 204 -6.32 1.60 15.80
CA VAL A 204 -7.75 1.23 15.78
C VAL A 204 -7.95 -0.29 15.75
N SER A 205 -7.06 -1.02 15.08
CA SER A 205 -7.11 -2.48 14.99
C SER A 205 -6.57 -3.21 16.24
N GLN A 206 -6.10 -2.50 17.27
CA GLN A 206 -5.50 -3.08 18.47
C GLN A 206 -4.36 -4.09 18.16
N GLY A 207 -3.67 -3.90 17.03
CA GLY A 207 -2.55 -4.75 16.62
C GLY A 207 -2.95 -6.11 16.01
N GLN A 208 -4.20 -6.28 15.56
CA GLN A 208 -4.79 -7.55 15.12
C GLN A 208 -4.00 -8.34 14.06
N HIS A 209 -3.07 -7.71 13.33
CA HIS A 209 -2.15 -8.38 12.39
C HIS A 209 -0.68 -7.99 12.56
N TYR A 210 -0.37 -7.11 13.52
CA TYR A 210 0.95 -6.50 13.68
C TYR A 210 2.03 -7.55 13.97
N ASP A 211 1.85 -8.32 15.05
CA ASP A 211 2.89 -9.26 15.52
C ASP A 211 3.05 -10.47 14.59
N ARG A 212 1.97 -10.86 13.90
CA ARG A 212 1.92 -12.04 13.04
C ARG A 212 2.50 -11.77 11.65
N TYR A 213 2.14 -10.64 11.04
CA TYR A 213 2.47 -10.33 9.64
C TYR A 213 3.19 -8.98 9.50
N LEU A 214 2.55 -7.86 9.85
CA LEU A 214 2.98 -6.52 9.40
C LEU A 214 4.40 -6.14 9.86
N ARG A 215 4.77 -6.46 11.11
CA ARG A 215 6.11 -6.10 11.63
C ARG A 215 7.25 -6.89 10.99
N LYS A 216 6.95 -7.99 10.29
CA LYS A 216 7.95 -8.86 9.64
C LYS A 216 8.29 -8.40 8.23
N ILE A 217 7.51 -7.48 7.67
CA ILE A 217 7.74 -6.94 6.34
C ILE A 217 8.97 -6.07 6.36
N ILE A 218 9.93 -6.36 5.48
CA ILE A 218 11.16 -5.61 5.38
C ILE A 218 11.01 -4.43 4.42
N LYS A 219 11.66 -3.33 4.79
CA LYS A 219 11.73 -2.12 3.99
C LYS A 219 13.09 -2.00 3.32
N ASN A 220 13.09 -1.54 2.07
CA ASN A 220 14.29 -1.22 1.34
C ASN A 220 15.08 -0.09 2.07
N ASN A 221 16.38 -0.28 2.22
CA ASN A 221 17.28 0.75 2.74
C ASN A 221 18.36 1.14 1.72
N ASP A 222 18.42 0.46 0.57
CA ASP A 222 19.38 0.70 -0.49
C ASP A 222 18.67 1.41 -1.65
N PRO A 223 18.85 2.73 -1.83
CA PRO A 223 18.11 3.49 -2.84
C PRO A 223 18.34 2.96 -4.25
N VAL A 224 17.27 2.82 -5.03
CA VAL A 224 17.34 2.44 -6.44
C VAL A 224 17.43 3.68 -7.32
N ASP A 225 18.36 3.68 -8.29
CA ASP A 225 18.37 4.69 -9.36
C ASP A 225 17.31 4.35 -10.41
N TRP A 226 16.07 4.72 -10.12
CA TRP A 226 14.92 4.41 -10.97
C TRP A 226 15.00 4.98 -12.38
N LYS A 227 15.84 5.99 -12.62
CA LYS A 227 16.06 6.53 -13.98
C LYS A 227 16.80 5.56 -14.89
N SER A 228 17.51 4.60 -14.30
CA SER A 228 18.28 3.57 -15.01
C SER A 228 17.52 2.27 -15.23
N ILE A 229 16.32 2.14 -14.67
CA ILE A 229 15.53 0.91 -14.71
C ILE A 229 14.45 1.02 -15.79
N ASP A 230 14.44 0.07 -16.73
CA ASP A 230 13.32 -0.09 -17.64
C ASP A 230 12.14 -0.75 -16.92
N ILE A 231 11.07 0.01 -16.76
CA ILE A 231 9.82 -0.40 -16.11
C ILE A 231 8.74 -0.80 -17.12
N SER A 232 9.02 -0.78 -18.42
CA SER A 232 8.03 -1.07 -19.48
C SER A 232 7.50 -2.51 -19.43
N TYR A 233 8.28 -3.43 -18.85
CA TYR A 233 7.87 -4.83 -18.63
C TYR A 233 6.63 -4.97 -17.72
N LEU A 234 6.25 -3.91 -17.00
CA LEU A 234 5.04 -3.86 -16.15
C LEU A 234 3.76 -3.51 -16.91
N LEU A 235 3.85 -3.10 -18.17
CA LEU A 235 2.68 -2.90 -19.03
C LEU A 235 1.95 -4.23 -19.18
N LYS A 236 0.62 -4.23 -19.01
CA LYS A 236 -0.18 -5.47 -18.91
C LYS A 236 0.14 -6.52 -19.98
N ASP A 237 0.14 -6.13 -21.25
CA ASP A 237 0.35 -7.09 -22.35
C ASP A 237 1.76 -7.73 -22.31
N GLN A 238 2.77 -6.99 -21.85
CA GLN A 238 4.12 -7.53 -21.67
C GLN A 238 4.22 -8.38 -20.40
N TYR A 239 3.66 -7.88 -19.31
CA TYR A 239 3.72 -8.52 -18.00
C TYR A 239 2.99 -9.87 -18.01
N ASP A 240 1.76 -9.92 -18.53
CA ASP A 240 0.94 -11.13 -18.52
C ASP A 240 1.61 -12.24 -19.34
N LEU A 241 2.11 -11.92 -20.53
CA LEU A 241 2.82 -12.87 -21.39
C LEU A 241 4.11 -13.37 -20.72
N ALA A 242 4.95 -12.47 -20.23
CA ALA A 242 6.24 -12.82 -19.62
C ALA A 242 6.07 -13.57 -18.29
N PHE A 243 5.11 -13.16 -17.46
CA PHE A 243 4.85 -13.78 -16.17
C PHE A 243 4.24 -15.17 -16.33
N GLN A 244 3.31 -15.36 -17.27
CA GLN A 244 2.76 -16.68 -17.58
C GLN A 244 3.84 -17.62 -18.10
N ALA A 245 4.69 -17.16 -19.03
CA ALA A 245 5.82 -17.95 -19.53
C ALA A 245 6.80 -18.34 -18.41
N ARG A 246 7.05 -17.44 -17.44
CA ARG A 246 7.86 -17.73 -16.24
C ARG A 246 7.21 -18.81 -15.37
N ILE A 247 5.89 -18.71 -15.13
CA ILE A 247 5.15 -19.73 -14.38
C ILE A 247 5.26 -21.08 -15.08
N ASP A 248 4.95 -21.13 -16.38
CA ASP A 248 4.92 -22.37 -17.17
C ASP A 248 6.29 -23.06 -17.27
N ALA A 249 7.38 -22.31 -17.20
CA ALA A 249 8.74 -22.84 -17.16
C ALA A 249 9.11 -23.53 -15.83
N CYS A 250 8.37 -23.28 -14.75
CA CYS A 250 8.65 -23.85 -13.44
C CYS A 250 8.00 -25.23 -13.28
N PRO A 251 8.72 -26.24 -12.74
CA PRO A 251 8.13 -27.55 -12.48
C PRO A 251 7.02 -27.49 -11.43
N ILE A 252 5.98 -28.30 -11.64
CA ILE A 252 4.90 -28.47 -10.65
C ILE A 252 5.38 -29.42 -9.57
N ILE A 253 5.22 -29.03 -8.31
CA ILE A 253 5.57 -29.82 -7.14
C ILE A 253 4.36 -29.93 -6.19
N THR A 254 4.50 -30.78 -5.18
CA THR A 254 3.57 -30.95 -4.07
C THR A 254 4.18 -30.45 -2.76
N LEU A 255 3.37 -30.33 -1.71
CA LEU A 255 3.88 -29.92 -0.39
C LEU A 255 4.89 -30.92 0.19
N SER A 256 4.78 -32.20 -0.12
CA SER A 256 5.77 -33.21 0.32
C SER A 256 7.13 -33.06 -0.35
N ASP A 257 7.20 -32.38 -1.50
CA ASP A 257 8.47 -32.17 -2.20
C ASP A 257 9.29 -31.01 -1.60
N LEU A 258 8.70 -30.18 -0.73
CA LEU A 258 9.36 -29.00 -0.15
C LEU A 258 10.59 -29.36 0.68
N ASP A 259 10.54 -30.48 1.41
CA ASP A 259 11.67 -30.97 2.23
C ASP A 259 12.79 -31.61 1.38
N HIS A 260 12.53 -31.82 0.10
CA HIS A 260 13.41 -32.51 -0.85
C HIS A 260 13.83 -31.61 -2.03
N LEU A 261 13.62 -30.30 -1.92
CA LEU A 261 14.00 -29.36 -2.97
C LEU A 261 15.50 -29.40 -3.23
N ASN A 262 15.87 -29.59 -4.50
CA ASN A 262 17.24 -29.46 -4.94
C ASN A 262 17.69 -27.99 -4.83
N SER A 263 18.89 -27.73 -4.30
CA SER A 263 19.48 -26.39 -4.24
C SER A 263 19.62 -25.70 -5.60
N ASP A 264 19.66 -26.47 -6.70
CA ASP A 264 19.73 -25.93 -8.06
C ASP A 264 18.36 -25.48 -8.61
N MET A 265 17.27 -25.82 -7.91
CA MET A 265 15.92 -25.50 -8.34
C MET A 265 15.62 -24.02 -8.10
N LYS A 266 15.53 -23.25 -9.20
CA LYS A 266 15.33 -21.79 -9.15
C LYS A 266 13.87 -21.36 -9.01
N CYS A 267 12.93 -22.23 -9.34
CA CYS A 267 11.50 -21.95 -9.21
C CYS A 267 10.68 -23.23 -9.19
N ALA A 268 9.44 -23.13 -8.70
CA ALA A 268 8.48 -24.22 -8.58
C ALA A 268 7.04 -23.68 -8.64
N GLN A 269 6.09 -24.54 -8.99
CA GLN A 269 4.65 -24.25 -8.88
C GLN A 269 3.99 -25.17 -7.84
N LEU A 270 3.34 -24.57 -6.85
CA LEU A 270 2.36 -25.25 -6.01
C LEU A 270 0.97 -24.82 -6.47
N ARG A 271 0.14 -25.77 -6.92
CA ARG A 271 -1.21 -25.49 -7.45
C ARG A 271 -2.26 -25.80 -6.40
N TYR A 272 -3.30 -24.98 -6.36
CA TYR A 272 -4.50 -25.18 -5.56
C TYR A 272 -5.74 -25.07 -6.46
N SER A 273 -6.78 -25.82 -6.13
CA SER A 273 -8.05 -25.84 -6.88
C SER A 273 -9.22 -25.27 -6.07
N ASN A 274 -9.02 -25.01 -4.78
CA ASN A 274 -10.04 -24.48 -3.89
C ASN A 274 -9.40 -23.70 -2.72
N GLN A 275 -10.26 -23.00 -1.98
CA GLN A 275 -9.86 -22.17 -0.84
C GLN A 275 -9.13 -22.96 0.25
N LYS A 276 -9.56 -24.20 0.53
CA LYS A 276 -8.95 -25.03 1.58
C LYS A 276 -7.51 -25.39 1.22
N GLU A 277 -7.27 -25.80 -0.01
CA GLU A 277 -5.92 -26.11 -0.51
C GLU A 277 -5.01 -24.89 -0.48
N PHE A 278 -5.51 -23.73 -0.92
CA PHE A 278 -4.75 -22.47 -0.81
C PHE A 278 -4.33 -22.20 0.62
N VAL A 279 -5.27 -22.26 1.58
CA VAL A 279 -4.97 -21.97 3.00
C VAL A 279 -3.92 -22.93 3.55
N ILE A 280 -3.98 -24.21 3.18
CA ILE A 280 -2.98 -25.20 3.58
C ILE A 280 -1.60 -24.81 3.02
N ILE A 281 -1.51 -24.57 1.71
CA ILE A 281 -0.24 -24.18 1.05
C ILE A 281 0.32 -22.88 1.66
N ALA A 282 -0.52 -21.85 1.79
CA ALA A 282 -0.13 -20.56 2.34
C ALA A 282 0.38 -20.67 3.78
N ASN A 283 -0.27 -21.49 4.62
CA ASN A 283 0.20 -21.77 5.97
C ASN A 283 1.53 -22.51 5.98
N THR A 284 1.72 -23.52 5.13
CA THR A 284 2.98 -24.28 5.04
C THR A 284 4.14 -23.39 4.61
N LEU A 285 3.91 -22.45 3.68
CA LEU A 285 4.92 -21.47 3.26
C LEU A 285 5.03 -20.28 4.25
N GLU A 286 4.15 -20.24 5.25
CA GLU A 286 3.94 -19.15 6.20
C GLU A 286 3.89 -17.76 5.51
N ILE A 287 3.05 -17.68 4.48
CA ILE A 287 2.62 -16.46 3.80
C ILE A 287 1.18 -16.10 4.22
N MET A 288 0.68 -14.93 3.81
CA MET A 288 -0.70 -14.53 4.09
C MET A 288 -1.71 -15.50 3.47
N ASN A 289 -2.77 -15.82 4.21
CA ASN A 289 -3.72 -16.89 3.90
C ASN A 289 -5.19 -16.43 3.86
N ASP A 290 -5.43 -15.12 4.01
CA ASP A 290 -6.74 -14.50 3.95
C ASP A 290 -7.11 -14.07 2.52
N PHE A 291 -8.40 -13.82 2.33
CA PHE A 291 -9.00 -13.44 1.04
C PHE A 291 -9.87 -12.21 1.26
N LYS A 292 -9.94 -11.37 0.23
CA LYS A 292 -10.76 -10.16 0.18
C LYS A 292 -11.48 -10.09 -1.17
#